data_AF-A0A8T0X7T2-F1
#
_entry.id   AF-A0A8T0X7T2-F1
#
_cell.length_a   1.000
_cell.length_b   1.000
_cell.length_c   1.000
_cell.angle_alpha   90.00
_cell.angle_beta   90.00
_cell.angle_gamma   90.00
#
_symmetry.space_group_name_H-M   'P 1'
#
loop_
_entity.id
_entity.type
_entity.pdbx_description
1 polymer ?
#
loop_
_entity_poly.entity_id
_entity_poly.type
_entity_poly.pdbx_seq_one_letter_code
_entity_poly.pdbx_strand_id
1 'polypeptide(L)'
;MLPVGVNSISLLRAVSRQYCLPYTSLITKVGDDGTLLCGVELELPQLELVTPHRYFFWSPAEQSLILAYERSAMQAVAFLQGVYRFSLADTGVSWPLHLPFQI
;
A
#
# COMPACT_ATOMS: atom_id res chain seq x y z
N MET A 1 0.89 -15.92 0.12
CA MET A 1 -0.47 -15.94 -0.47
C MET A 1 -1.38 -15.16 0.46
N LEU A 2 -2.15 -14.19 -0.06
CA LEU A 2 -3.14 -13.46 0.74
C LEU A 2 -4.31 -14.40 1.10
N PRO A 3 -4.93 -14.28 2.29
CA PRO A 3 -6.13 -15.04 2.62
C PRO A 3 -7.24 -14.77 1.59
N VAL A 4 -8.02 -15.81 1.29
CA VAL A 4 -9.09 -15.75 0.29
C VAL A 4 -10.08 -14.64 0.65
N GLY A 5 -10.28 -13.68 -0.25
CA GLY A 5 -11.19 -12.54 -0.05
C GLY A 5 -10.53 -11.23 0.42
N VAL A 6 -9.24 -11.22 0.75
CA VAL A 6 -8.51 -9.97 1.03
C VAL A 6 -7.84 -9.47 -0.24
N ASN A 7 -8.44 -8.45 -0.84
CA ASN A 7 -7.87 -7.69 -1.95
C ASN A 7 -6.74 -6.77 -1.44
N SER A 8 -5.65 -6.64 -2.18
CA SER A 8 -4.45 -5.87 -1.79
C SER A 8 -4.77 -4.41 -1.49
N ILE A 9 -5.75 -3.82 -2.17
CA ILE A 9 -6.26 -2.47 -1.88
C ILE A 9 -6.88 -2.37 -0.49
N SER A 10 -7.67 -3.37 -0.08
CA SER A 10 -8.29 -3.39 1.25
C SER A 10 -7.24 -3.51 2.34
N LEU A 11 -6.21 -4.32 2.08
CA LEU A 11 -5.08 -4.48 2.97
C LEU A 11 -4.24 -3.21 3.08
N LEU A 12 -3.92 -2.58 1.95
CA LEU A 12 -3.24 -1.29 1.91
C LEU A 12 -3.98 -0.26 2.75
N ARG A 13 -5.32 -0.19 2.63
CA ARG A 13 -6.15 0.73 3.43
C ARG A 13 -6.08 0.41 4.93
N ALA A 14 -6.07 -0.87 5.32
CA ALA A 14 -5.94 -1.28 6.71
C ALA A 14 -4.58 -0.87 7.29
N VAL A 15 -3.49 -1.19 6.58
CA VAL A 15 -2.11 -0.82 6.97
C VAL A 15 -1.95 0.70 7.05
N SER A 16 -2.50 1.43 6.07
CA SER A 16 -2.44 2.90 6.05
C SER A 16 -3.07 3.53 7.28
N ARG A 17 -4.21 2.99 7.74
CA ARG A 17 -4.88 3.43 8.96
C ARG A 17 -4.11 3.04 10.21
N GLN A 18 -3.58 1.82 10.26
CA GLN A 18 -2.86 1.30 11.42
C GLN A 18 -1.59 2.08 11.72
N TYR A 19 -0.83 2.44 10.68
CA TYR A 19 0.42 3.19 10.81
C TYR A 19 0.25 4.69 10.62
N CYS A 20 -0.99 5.18 10.61
CA CYS A 20 -1.34 6.59 10.48
C CYS A 20 -0.58 7.27 9.33
N LEU A 21 -0.58 6.64 8.15
CA LEU A 21 0.10 7.20 6.99
C LEU A 21 -0.52 8.56 6.65
N PRO A 22 0.29 9.62 6.48
CA PRO A 22 -0.21 10.97 6.19
C PRO A 22 -0.96 11.05 4.86
N TYR A 23 -0.57 10.22 3.89
CA TYR A 23 -1.24 10.16 2.61
C TYR A 23 -1.22 8.75 2.02
N THR A 24 -2.35 8.34 1.44
CA THR A 24 -2.43 7.16 0.58
C THR A 24 -3.57 7.33 -0.41
N SER A 25 -3.29 7.16 -1.70
CA SER A 25 -4.27 7.31 -2.78
C SER A 25 -4.04 6.32 -3.91
N LEU A 26 -5.13 5.95 -4.59
CA LEU A 26 -5.10 5.23 -5.85
C LEU A 26 -5.10 6.27 -6.98
N ILE A 27 -4.12 6.20 -7.86
CA ILE A 27 -3.93 7.17 -8.93
C ILE A 27 -3.84 6.49 -10.30
N THR A 28 -4.22 7.21 -11.35
CA THR A 28 -4.08 6.75 -12.75
C THR A 28 -3.28 7.78 -13.52
N LYS A 29 -2.40 7.32 -14.39
CA LYS A 29 -1.62 8.14 -15.31
C LYS A 29 -1.61 7.49 -16.70
N VAL A 30 -1.58 8.29 -17.76
CA VAL A 30 -1.23 7.81 -19.10
C VAL A 30 0.28 7.95 -19.28
N GLY A 31 0.96 6.84 -19.59
CA GLY A 31 2.39 6.80 -19.88
C GLY A 31 2.72 7.51 -21.20
N ASP A 32 4.00 7.81 -21.42
CA ASP A 32 4.46 8.50 -22.62
C ASP A 32 4.23 7.68 -23.91
N ASP A 33 4.11 6.36 -23.76
CA ASP A 33 3.76 5.39 -24.80
C ASP A 33 2.24 5.25 -25.03
N GLY A 34 1.43 6.02 -24.30
CA GLY A 34 -0.03 5.92 -24.32
C GLY A 34 -0.60 4.80 -23.43
N THR A 35 0.26 4.03 -22.75
CA THR A 35 -0.19 2.94 -21.87
C THR A 35 -0.82 3.52 -20.62
N LEU A 36 -2.01 3.03 -20.25
CA LEU A 36 -2.66 3.42 -19.02
C LEU A 36 -1.99 2.72 -17.83
N LEU A 37 -1.50 3.51 -16.87
CA LEU A 37 -0.86 3.07 -15.65
C LEU A 37 -1.79 3.33 -14.47
N CYS A 38 -2.07 2.30 -13.69
CA CYS A 38 -2.71 2.44 -12.38
C CYS A 38 -1.64 2.33 -11.30
N GLY A 39 -1.80 3.08 -10.22
CA GLY A 39 -0.79 3.12 -9.18
C GLY A 39 -1.32 3.48 -7.81
N VAL A 40 -0.41 3.36 -6.85
CA VAL A 40 -0.57 3.79 -5.47
C VAL A 40 0.43 4.89 -5.20
N GLU A 41 -0.04 6.00 -4.67
CA GLU A 41 0.80 7.05 -4.08
C GLU A 41 0.63 6.99 -2.57
N LEU A 42 1.75 6.97 -1.84
CA LEU A 42 1.74 7.04 -0.39
C LEU A 42 2.82 7.99 0.13
N GLU A 43 2.56 8.58 1.28
CA GLU A 43 3.52 9.37 2.03
C GLU A 43 3.73 8.68 3.38
N LEU A 44 4.98 8.54 3.80
CA LEU A 44 5.30 7.97 5.11
C LEU A 44 5.39 9.08 6.16
N PRO A 45 4.99 8.81 7.42
CA PRO A 45 5.24 9.74 8.52
C PRO A 45 6.74 9.98 8.66
N GLN A 46 7.12 11.23 8.79
CA GLN A 46 8.53 11.61 8.90
C GLN A 46 9.13 11.10 10.20
N LEU A 47 10.21 10.32 10.12
CA LEU A 47 11.04 10.00 11.29
C LEU A 47 12.09 11.08 11.56
N GLU A 48 12.49 11.86 10.56
CA GLU A 48 13.48 12.94 10.66
C GLU A 48 13.05 14.18 9.87
N LEU A 49 13.68 15.32 10.17
CA LEU A 49 13.38 16.70 9.72
C LEU A 49 13.64 16.97 8.21
N VAL A 50 13.40 15.97 7.35
CA VAL A 50 13.60 16.04 5.89
C VAL A 50 12.25 16.01 5.19
N THR A 51 12.09 16.75 4.09
CA THR A 51 10.85 16.87 3.29
C THR A 51 10.08 15.55 3.09
N PRO A 52 8.73 15.59 3.09
CA PRO A 52 7.91 14.39 3.03
C PRO A 52 8.21 13.62 1.74
N HIS A 53 8.63 12.38 1.88
CA HIS A 53 8.95 11.50 0.76
C HIS A 53 7.69 10.76 0.32
N ARG A 54 7.28 11.03 -0.93
CA ARG A 54 6.18 10.32 -1.57
C ARG A 54 6.71 9.16 -2.40
N TYR A 55 6.06 8.02 -2.24
CA TYR A 55 6.38 6.79 -2.92
C TYR A 55 5.28 6.45 -3.91
N PHE A 56 5.70 6.03 -5.10
CA PHE A 56 4.80 5.70 -6.20
C PHE A 56 5.02 4.27 -6.64
N PHE A 57 3.95 3.50 -6.70
CA PHE A 57 3.96 2.12 -7.17
C PHE A 57 3.03 2.03 -8.38
N TRP A 58 3.55 1.63 -9.53
CA TRP A 58 2.83 1.65 -10.79
C TRP A 58 2.73 0.25 -11.40
N SER A 59 1.60 -0.03 -12.04
CA SER A 59 1.39 -1.22 -12.85
C SER A 59 0.60 -0.87 -14.11
N PRO A 60 0.95 -1.48 -15.25
CA PRO A 60 0.24 -1.24 -16.50
C PRO A 60 -1.13 -1.93 -16.49
N ALA A 61 -2.14 -1.24 -17.03
CA ALA A 61 -3.52 -1.70 -17.11
C ALA A 61 -3.81 -2.51 -18.39
N GLU A 62 -2.90 -3.40 -18.77
CA GLU A 62 -2.96 -4.17 -20.03
C GLU A 62 -4.23 -5.03 -20.16
N GLN A 63 -4.70 -5.60 -19.04
CA GLN A 63 -5.82 -6.54 -19.01
C GLN A 63 -7.04 -5.96 -18.27
N SER A 64 -6.81 -5.21 -17.20
CA SER A 64 -7.86 -4.65 -16.36
C SER A 64 -7.30 -3.61 -15.41
N LEU A 65 -8.03 -2.49 -15.24
CA LEU A 65 -7.72 -1.46 -14.25
C LEU A 65 -7.69 -2.03 -12.83
N ILE A 66 -8.64 -2.92 -12.51
CA ILE A 66 -8.76 -3.52 -11.17
C ILE A 66 -7.51 -4.34 -10.86
N LEU A 67 -7.04 -5.15 -11.81
CA LEU A 67 -5.84 -5.96 -11.64
C LEU A 67 -4.56 -5.11 -11.55
N ALA A 68 -4.51 -3.97 -12.25
CA ALA A 68 -3.37 -3.06 -12.17
C ALA A 68 -3.31 -2.32 -10.83
N TYR A 69 -4.46 -1.88 -10.31
CA TYR A 69 -4.51 -1.33 -8.95
C TYR A 69 -4.15 -2.37 -7.90
N GLU A 70 -4.60 -3.61 -8.07
CA GLU A 70 -4.26 -4.70 -7.16
C GLU A 70 -2.76 -4.99 -7.11
N ARG A 71 -2.12 -5.06 -8.28
CA ARG A 71 -0.66 -5.23 -8.37
C ARG A 71 0.08 -4.07 -7.70
N SER A 72 -0.34 -2.84 -7.98
CA SER A 72 0.26 -1.64 -7.38
C SER A 72 0.08 -1.59 -5.86
N ALA A 73 -1.09 -1.98 -5.37
CA ALA A 73 -1.36 -2.10 -3.94
C ALA A 73 -0.54 -3.21 -3.27
N MET A 74 -0.35 -4.34 -3.95
CA MET A 74 0.50 -5.42 -3.45
C MET A 74 1.97 -4.97 -3.31
N GLN A 75 2.49 -4.23 -4.31
CA GLN A 75 3.83 -3.64 -4.24
C GLN A 75 3.96 -2.66 -3.07
N ALA A 76 2.98 -1.78 -2.89
CA ALA A 76 2.94 -0.83 -1.78
C ALA A 76 2.89 -1.55 -0.42
N VAL A 77 2.06 -2.59 -0.27
CA VAL A 77 1.99 -3.38 0.97
C VAL A 77 3.31 -4.08 1.25
N ALA A 78 3.94 -4.71 0.25
CA ALA A 78 5.22 -5.38 0.42
C ALA A 78 6.33 -4.40 0.85
N PHE A 79 6.31 -3.19 0.30
CA PHE A 79 7.19 -2.10 0.76
C PHE A 79 6.93 -1.74 2.22
N LEU A 80 5.66 -1.53 2.62
CA LEU A 80 5.28 -1.20 3.99
C LEU A 80 5.65 -2.33 4.98
N GLN A 81 5.56 -3.59 4.56
CA GLN A 81 6.03 -4.73 5.35
C GLN A 81 7.53 -4.64 5.65
N GLY A 82 8.33 -4.21 4.67
CA GLY A 82 9.76 -3.97 4.86
C GLY A 82 10.05 -2.82 5.82
N VAL A 83 9.31 -1.72 5.68
CA VAL A 83 9.47 -0.50 6.52
C VAL A 83 9.07 -0.78 7.98
N TYR A 84 7.90 -1.35 8.19
CA TYR A 84 7.31 -1.56 9.52
C TYR A 84 7.57 -2.94 10.11
N ARG A 85 8.25 -3.82 9.37
CA ARG A 85 8.63 -5.20 9.78
C ARG A 85 7.45 -6.05 10.28
N PHE A 86 6.28 -5.97 9.63
CA PHE A 86 5.14 -6.85 9.90
C PHE A 86 5.02 -7.99 8.88
N SER A 87 4.43 -9.11 9.29
CA SER A 87 4.19 -10.28 8.44
C SER A 87 2.69 -10.52 8.22
N LEU A 88 2.31 -10.89 7.00
CA LEU A 88 0.93 -11.27 6.67
C LEU A 88 0.63 -12.76 6.80
N ALA A 89 1.64 -13.58 7.10
CA ALA A 89 1.57 -15.04 7.06
C ALA A 89 0.60 -15.66 8.09
N ASP A 90 0.03 -14.85 9.00
CA ASP A 90 -0.82 -15.31 10.10
C ASP A 90 -2.26 -14.78 10.04
N THR A 91 -2.77 -14.42 8.86
CA THR A 91 -4.10 -13.80 8.74
C THR A 91 -5.20 -14.79 8.37
N GLY A 92 -5.46 -15.74 9.27
CA GLY A 92 -6.81 -16.25 9.49
C GLY A 92 -7.51 -15.38 10.55
N VAL A 93 -7.70 -14.09 10.25
CA VAL A 93 -8.16 -13.00 11.14
C VAL A 93 -8.02 -13.30 12.65
N SER A 94 -6.84 -13.03 13.19
CA SER A 94 -6.66 -12.70 14.61
C SER A 94 -5.57 -11.64 14.71
N TRP A 95 -5.97 -10.39 14.94
CA TRP A 95 -5.04 -9.30 15.27
C TRP A 95 -4.96 -9.12 16.79
N PRO A 96 -3.85 -9.53 17.42
CA PRO A 96 -3.33 -8.90 18.65
C PRO A 96 -1.79 -8.75 18.56
N LEU A 97 -1.01 -8.05 19.40
CA LEU A 97 -1.16 -7.27 20.62
C LEU A 97 0.16 -6.46 20.74
N HIS A 98 0.12 -5.14 20.54
CA HIS A 98 0.94 -4.09 21.16
C HIS A 98 0.91 -2.86 20.25
N LEU A 99 -0.03 -1.96 20.53
CA LEU A 99 0.11 -0.55 20.20
C LEU A 99 1.04 0.06 21.25
N PRO A 100 2.25 0.54 20.93
CA PRO A 100 2.94 1.49 21.78
C PRO A 100 2.55 2.92 21.37
N PHE A 101 1.27 3.24 21.24
CA PHE A 101 0.83 4.62 21.02
C PHE A 101 -0.43 4.90 21.83
N GLN A 102 -0.23 5.08 23.13
CA GLN A 102 -1.08 5.97 23.93
C GLN A 102 -0.49 7.38 23.77
N ILE A 103 -1.26 8.29 23.19
CA ILE A 103 -1.16 9.73 23.42
C ILE A 103 -2.60 10.22 23.59
#